data_AF-A0A848DRC8-F1
#
_entry.id   AF-A0A848DRC8-F1
#
_cell.length_a   1.000
_cell.length_b   1.000
_cell.length_c   1.000
_cell.angle_alpha   90.00
_cell.angle_beta   90.00
_cell.angle_gamma   90.00
#
_symmetry.space_group_name_H-M   'P 1'
#
loop_
_entity.id
_entity.type
_entity.pdbx_description
1 polymer ?
#
loop_
_entity_poly.entity_id
_entity_poly.type
_entity_poly.pdbx_seq_one_letter_code
_entity_poly.pdbx_strand_id
1 'polypeptide(L)'
;MTAPVITVGPELSVARAARRMLERHLRWMPVVDARGRVVGVLTRSDLLAVFLRDDADIRAEIVDELLGGLLLGEGRIDVRVEGGVVTLTGRLETRADAWLAVRFVERIEGVVSVVDHLGYRVDERAADPVAGPLR
;
A
#
# COMPACT_ATOMS: atom_id res chain seq x y z
N MET A 1 -21.22 -31.75 0.55
CA MET A 1 -19.92 -31.94 -0.14
C MET A 1 -20.07 -31.37 -1.54
N THR A 2 -19.51 -30.19 -1.79
CA THR A 2 -19.72 -29.41 -3.01
C THR A 2 -18.59 -29.66 -4.01
N ALA A 3 -19.00 -29.80 -5.28
CA ALA A 3 -18.30 -29.87 -6.57
C ALA A 3 -16.74 -29.80 -6.60
N PRO A 4 -16.09 -30.51 -7.56
CA PRO A 4 -14.63 -30.56 -7.63
C PRO A 4 -14.01 -29.17 -7.61
N VAL A 5 -13.01 -29.00 -6.74
CA VAL A 5 -12.25 -27.74 -6.60
C VAL A 5 -11.59 -27.43 -7.93
N ILE A 6 -11.83 -26.23 -8.46
CA ILE A 6 -11.24 -25.78 -9.72
C ILE A 6 -9.79 -25.39 -9.46
N THR A 7 -8.87 -26.06 -10.15
CA THR A 7 -7.42 -25.84 -10.03
C THR A 7 -6.82 -25.27 -11.32
N VAL A 8 -5.60 -24.76 -11.22
CA VAL A 8 -4.79 -24.30 -12.36
C VAL A 8 -3.39 -24.91 -12.28
N GLY A 9 -2.70 -25.02 -13.42
CA GLY A 9 -1.29 -25.42 -13.45
C GLY A 9 -0.35 -24.22 -13.31
N PRO A 10 0.90 -24.42 -12.85
CA PRO A 10 1.88 -23.34 -12.67
C PRO A 10 2.25 -22.64 -13.99
N GLU A 11 2.15 -23.35 -15.12
CA GLU A 11 2.45 -22.81 -16.45
C GLU A 11 1.28 -22.03 -17.07
N LEU A 12 0.14 -21.90 -16.37
CA LEU A 12 -1.01 -21.17 -16.90
C LEU A 12 -0.76 -19.66 -16.82
N SER A 13 -0.88 -18.97 -17.96
CA SER A 13 -0.72 -17.51 -17.97
C SER A 13 -1.71 -16.81 -17.03
N VAL A 14 -1.24 -15.74 -16.41
CA VAL A 14 -2.01 -14.89 -15.48
C VAL A 14 -3.34 -14.45 -16.11
N ALA A 15 -3.32 -14.02 -17.38
CA ALA A 15 -4.53 -13.62 -18.09
C ALA A 15 -5.58 -14.75 -18.21
N ARG A 16 -5.12 -15.98 -18.49
CA ARG A 16 -6.02 -17.15 -18.55
C ARG A 16 -6.52 -17.54 -17.16
N ALA A 17 -5.67 -17.44 -16.14
CA ALA A 17 -6.06 -17.69 -14.76
C ALA A 17 -7.11 -16.67 -14.28
N ALA A 18 -6.90 -15.38 -14.55
CA ALA A 18 -7.84 -14.29 -14.27
C ALA A 18 -9.20 -14.53 -14.93
N ARG A 19 -9.20 -14.88 -16.21
CA ARG A 19 -10.42 -15.22 -16.95
C ARG A 19 -11.18 -16.37 -16.32
N ARG A 20 -10.50 -17.46 -15.92
CA ARG A 20 -11.12 -18.57 -15.20
C ARG A 20 -11.72 -18.16 -13.86
N MET A 21 -11.03 -17.31 -13.09
CA MET A 21 -11.54 -16.82 -11.81
C MET A 21 -12.79 -15.97 -11.99
N LEU A 22 -12.83 -15.11 -13.02
CA LEU A 22 -13.98 -14.28 -13.35
C LEU A 22 -15.17 -15.13 -13.80
N GLU A 23 -14.97 -16.01 -14.80
CA GLU A 23 -16.02 -16.87 -15.37
C GLU A 23 -16.66 -17.80 -14.33
N ARG A 24 -15.90 -18.20 -13.30
CA ARG A 24 -16.34 -19.14 -12.28
C ARG A 24 -16.59 -18.48 -10.91
N HIS A 25 -16.55 -17.15 -10.85
CA HIS A 25 -16.70 -16.35 -9.63
C HIS A 25 -15.82 -16.81 -8.46
N LEU A 26 -14.60 -17.27 -8.76
CA LEU A 26 -13.66 -17.77 -7.77
C LEU A 26 -12.94 -16.61 -7.09
N ARG A 27 -12.72 -16.75 -5.77
CA ARG A 27 -11.88 -15.83 -4.99
C ARG A 27 -10.41 -16.24 -5.02
N TRP A 28 -10.18 -17.54 -5.10
CA TRP A 28 -8.86 -18.16 -5.10
C TRP A 28 -8.91 -19.49 -5.87
N MET A 29 -7.77 -19.97 -6.33
CA MET A 29 -7.61 -21.28 -6.98
C MET A 29 -6.31 -21.95 -6.48
N PRO A 30 -6.32 -23.25 -6.13
CA PRO A 30 -5.09 -23.99 -5.92
C PRO A 30 -4.30 -24.12 -7.24
N VAL A 31 -3.00 -23.92 -7.15
CA VAL A 31 -2.05 -24.22 -8.22
C VAL A 31 -1.54 -25.65 -8.01
N VAL A 32 -1.72 -26.52 -8.99
CA VAL A 32 -1.32 -27.94 -8.94
C VAL A 32 -0.25 -28.26 -9.97
N ASP A 33 0.79 -29.02 -9.57
CA ASP A 33 1.81 -29.52 -10.48
C ASP A 33 1.28 -30.67 -11.36
N ALA A 34 2.11 -31.14 -12.31
CA ALA A 34 1.76 -32.24 -13.22
C ALA A 34 1.48 -33.58 -12.50
N ARG A 35 1.90 -33.73 -11.24
CA ARG A 35 1.63 -34.91 -10.40
C ARG A 35 0.36 -34.73 -9.55
N GLY A 36 -0.38 -33.63 -9.74
CA GLY A 36 -1.59 -33.32 -8.99
C GLY A 36 -1.36 -32.78 -7.59
N ARG A 37 -0.11 -32.40 -7.24
CA ARG A 37 0.22 -31.87 -5.91
C ARG A 37 0.00 -30.36 -5.89
N VAL A 38 -0.61 -29.85 -4.83
CA VAL A 38 -0.76 -28.40 -4.63
C VAL A 38 0.63 -27.80 -4.36
N VAL A 39 1.03 -26.84 -5.19
CA VAL A 39 2.31 -26.12 -5.09
C VAL A 39 2.12 -24.64 -4.74
N GLY A 40 0.89 -24.13 -4.74
CA GLY A 40 0.59 -22.76 -4.37
C GLY A 40 -0.89 -22.44 -4.39
N VAL A 41 -1.22 -21.18 -4.10
CA VAL A 41 -2.56 -20.62 -4.19
C VAL A 41 -2.48 -19.34 -5.00
N LEU A 42 -3.41 -19.18 -5.94
CA LEU A 42 -3.57 -17.96 -6.72
C LEU A 42 -4.83 -17.23 -6.26
N THR A 43 -4.69 -15.97 -5.88
CA THR A 43 -5.76 -15.07 -5.45
C THR A 43 -5.96 -13.94 -6.45
N ARG A 44 -7.03 -13.14 -6.27
CA ARG A 44 -7.25 -11.95 -7.10
C ARG A 44 -6.16 -10.89 -6.91
N SER A 45 -5.61 -10.77 -5.71
CA SER A 45 -4.53 -9.82 -5.43
C SER A 45 -3.27 -10.19 -6.21
N ASP A 46 -2.97 -11.48 -6.34
CA ASP A 46 -1.82 -11.95 -7.13
C ASP A 46 -1.97 -11.63 -8.63
N LEU A 47 -3.21 -11.58 -9.13
CA LEU A 47 -3.48 -11.15 -10.52
C LEU A 47 -3.26 -9.65 -10.71
N LEU A 48 -3.55 -8.85 -9.69
CA LEU A 48 -3.33 -7.41 -9.69
C LEU A 48 -1.85 -7.08 -9.51
N ALA A 49 -1.10 -7.92 -8.80
CA ALA A 49 0.33 -7.76 -8.56
C ALA A 49 1.16 -7.61 -9.85
N VAL A 50 0.70 -8.20 -10.96
CA VAL A 50 1.38 -8.11 -12.27
C VAL A 50 1.31 -6.71 -12.89
N PHE A 51 0.39 -5.87 -12.43
CA PHE A 51 0.28 -4.46 -12.83
C PHE A 51 0.96 -3.50 -11.85
N LEU A 52 1.54 -4.01 -10.77
CA LEU A 52 2.25 -3.18 -9.82
C LEU A 52 3.65 -2.92 -10.37
N ARG A 53 4.05 -1.64 -10.40
CA ARG A 53 5.46 -1.28 -10.54
C ARG A 53 6.24 -1.96 -9.41
N ASP A 54 7.50 -2.28 -9.65
CA ASP A 54 8.34 -2.87 -8.61
C ASP A 54 8.30 -1.96 -7.37
N ASP A 55 8.22 -2.56 -6.18
CA ASP A 55 8.10 -1.83 -4.92
C ASP A 55 9.23 -0.80 -4.73
N ALA A 56 10.41 -1.09 -5.29
CA ALA A 56 11.55 -0.19 -5.31
C ALA A 56 11.29 1.09 -6.13
N ASP A 57 10.62 0.98 -7.27
CA ASP A 57 10.27 2.11 -8.13
C ASP A 57 9.17 2.95 -7.49
N ILE A 58 8.14 2.29 -6.94
CA ILE A 58 7.08 2.96 -6.17
C ILE A 58 7.69 3.73 -5.00
N ARG A 59 8.59 3.09 -4.24
CA ARG A 59 9.28 3.73 -3.12
C ARG A 59 10.13 4.91 -3.57
N ALA A 60 10.87 4.78 -4.67
CA ALA A 60 11.72 5.86 -5.17
C ALA A 60 10.90 7.10 -5.54
N GLU A 61 9.77 6.91 -6.22
CA GLU A 61 8.85 7.99 -6.58
C GLU A 61 8.19 8.62 -5.35
N ILE A 62 7.73 7.81 -4.39
CA ILE A 62 7.21 8.32 -3.11
C ILE A 62 8.25 9.18 -2.41
N VAL A 63 9.50 8.71 -2.33
CA VAL A 63 10.56 9.45 -1.66
C VAL A 63 10.86 10.76 -2.39
N ASP A 64 10.93 10.76 -3.72
CA ASP A 64 11.19 11.96 -4.52
C ASP A 64 10.06 13.00 -4.35
N GLU A 65 8.80 12.55 -4.45
CA GLU A 65 7.62 13.41 -4.30
C GLU A 65 7.48 13.96 -2.87
N LEU A 66 7.73 13.14 -1.84
CA LEU A 66 7.69 13.60 -0.45
C LEU A 66 8.85 14.55 -0.10
N LEU A 67 10.00 14.43 -0.79
CA LEU A 67 11.11 15.37 -0.67
C LEU A 67 10.85 16.69 -1.42
N GLY A 68 10.17 16.63 -2.57
CA GLY A 68 9.83 17.81 -3.39
C GLY A 68 8.59 18.57 -2.93
N GLY A 69 7.62 17.89 -2.32
CA GLY A 69 6.34 18.41 -1.86
C GLY A 69 6.33 18.75 -0.37
N LEU A 70 6.72 19.98 -0.02
CA LEU A 70 6.36 20.69 1.22
C LEU A 70 6.76 20.12 2.61
N LEU A 71 7.40 18.95 2.73
CA LEU A 71 7.58 18.27 4.03
C LEU A 71 8.94 18.49 4.72
N LEU A 72 9.67 19.56 4.41
CA LEU A 72 10.96 19.83 5.05
C LEU A 72 10.81 20.65 6.34
N GLY A 73 10.18 20.04 7.34
CA GLY A 73 10.46 20.30 8.75
C GLY A 73 11.56 19.35 9.28
N GLU A 74 11.72 19.23 10.61
CA GLU A 74 12.59 18.19 11.21
C GLU A 74 11.94 16.79 11.23
N GLY A 75 10.80 16.65 10.56
CA GLY A 75 10.04 15.41 10.47
C GLY A 75 10.84 14.30 9.78
N ARG A 76 10.73 13.08 10.31
CA ARG A 76 11.29 11.88 9.68
C ARG A 76 10.15 10.95 9.31
N ILE A 77 10.04 10.63 8.02
CA ILE A 77 9.14 9.62 7.48
C ILE A 77 9.98 8.45 6.96
N ASP A 78 9.66 7.24 7.40
CA ASP A 78 10.14 5.98 6.84
C ASP A 78 9.02 5.38 5.98
N VAL A 79 9.40 5.00 4.76
CA VAL A 79 8.50 4.47 3.72
C VAL A 79 8.92 3.05 3.41
N ARG A 80 7.99 2.11 3.60
CA ARG A 80 8.12 0.71 3.16
C ARG A 80 7.05 0.42 2.14
N VAL A 81 7.41 -0.34 1.11
CA VAL A 81 6.49 -0.79 0.06
C VAL A 81 6.63 -2.30 -0.07
N GLU A 82 5.51 -3.02 -0.02
CA GLU A 82 5.46 -4.47 -0.20
C GLU A 82 4.21 -4.83 -0.99
N GLY A 83 4.39 -5.34 -2.21
CA GLY A 83 3.30 -5.66 -3.12
C GLY A 83 2.39 -4.47 -3.40
N GLY A 84 2.97 -3.28 -3.60
CA GLY A 84 2.24 -2.02 -3.80
C GLY A 84 1.49 -1.49 -2.58
N VAL A 85 1.59 -2.16 -1.41
CA VAL A 85 1.07 -1.63 -0.14
C VAL A 85 2.14 -0.76 0.49
N VAL A 86 1.82 0.51 0.71
CA VAL A 86 2.76 1.48 1.29
C VAL A 86 2.49 1.61 2.78
N THR A 87 3.52 1.45 3.61
CA THR A 87 3.47 1.74 5.04
C THR A 87 4.26 3.01 5.31
N LEU A 88 3.57 4.03 5.86
CA LEU A 88 4.18 5.29 6.27
C LEU A 88 4.32 5.31 7.78
N THR A 89 5.54 5.46 8.28
CA THR A 89 5.83 5.59 9.71
C THR A 89 6.67 6.82 9.96
N GLY A 90 6.49 7.48 11.10
CA GLY A 90 7.27 8.68 11.38
C GLY A 90 6.56 9.70 12.24
N ARG A 91 7.19 10.87 12.37
CA ARG A 91 6.54 12.05 12.95
C ARG A 91 6.74 13.25 12.05
N LEU A 92 5.64 13.96 11.84
CA LEU A 92 5.57 15.22 11.13
C LEU A 92 5.27 16.37 12.10
N GLU A 93 5.35 17.60 11.62
CA GLU A 93 5.13 18.78 12.45
C GLU A 93 3.65 18.92 12.80
N THR A 94 2.78 18.92 11.79
CA THR A 94 1.34 19.11 11.98
C THR A 94 0.51 17.90 11.55
N ARG A 95 -0.73 17.84 12.06
CA ARG A 95 -1.72 16.85 11.61
C ARG A 95 -2.07 17.01 10.12
N ALA A 96 -2.05 18.25 9.62
CA ALA A 96 -2.34 18.54 8.21
C ALA A 96 -1.27 17.95 7.29
N ASP A 97 0.00 18.01 7.69
CA ASP A 97 1.13 17.43 6.95
C ASP A 97 1.00 15.91 6.84
N ALA A 98 0.67 15.23 7.95
CA ALA A 98 0.46 13.78 7.95
C ALA A 98 -0.71 13.38 7.05
N TRP A 99 -1.81 14.11 7.11
CA TRP A 99 -2.96 13.86 6.25
C TRP A 99 -2.62 14.07 4.77
N LEU A 100 -1.87 15.13 4.44
CA LEU A 100 -1.49 15.45 3.08
C LEU A 100 -0.51 14.42 2.50
N ALA A 101 0.45 13.95 3.30
CA ALA A 101 1.40 12.91 2.90
C ALA A 101 0.69 11.62 2.47
N VAL A 102 -0.29 11.16 3.25
CA VAL A 102 -1.11 9.97 2.90
C VAL A 102 -1.85 10.21 1.58
N ARG A 103 -2.49 11.37 1.42
CA ARG A 103 -3.27 11.71 0.21
C ARG A 103 -2.42 11.83 -1.05
N PHE A 104 -1.16 12.25 -0.93
CA PHE A 104 -0.22 12.25 -2.06
C PHE A 104 0.19 10.84 -2.44
N VAL A 105 0.57 10.02 -1.47
CA VAL A 105 1.00 8.63 -1.71
C VAL A 105 -0.13 7.80 -2.34
N GLU A 106 -1.38 7.99 -1.92
CA GLU A 106 -2.55 7.34 -2.52
C GLU A 106 -2.73 7.63 -4.03
N ARG A 107 -2.10 8.69 -4.56
CA ARG A 107 -2.21 9.10 -5.96
C ARG A 107 -1.08 8.58 -6.84
N ILE A 108 -0.05 7.97 -6.26
CA ILE A 108 1.10 7.44 -6.98
C ILE A 108 0.69 6.16 -7.71
N GLU A 109 1.08 6.05 -8.98
CA GLU A 109 0.80 4.88 -9.80
C GLU A 109 1.51 3.65 -9.23
N GLY A 110 0.77 2.54 -9.06
CA GLY A 110 1.27 1.31 -8.45
C GLY A 110 0.97 1.17 -6.96
N VAL A 111 0.49 2.22 -6.29
CA VAL A 111 0.02 2.12 -4.90
C VAL A 111 -1.35 1.46 -4.84
N VAL A 112 -1.45 0.34 -4.12
CA VAL A 112 -2.69 -0.43 -3.91
C VAL A 112 -3.44 0.08 -2.69
N SER A 113 -2.71 0.35 -1.59
CA SER A 113 -3.25 0.90 -0.36
C SER A 113 -2.15 1.54 0.49
N VAL A 114 -2.55 2.40 1.43
CA VAL A 114 -1.65 3.06 2.37
C VAL A 114 -2.03 2.68 3.80
N VAL A 115 -1.04 2.22 4.56
CA VAL A 115 -1.12 1.99 6.01
C VAL A 115 -0.48 3.19 6.72
N ASP A 116 -1.31 3.98 7.39
CA ASP A 116 -0.90 5.20 8.09
C ASP A 116 -0.53 4.91 9.55
N HIS A 117 0.74 5.14 9.88
CA HIS A 117 1.30 5.14 11.23
C HIS A 117 2.08 6.44 11.51
N LEU A 118 1.70 7.54 10.85
CA LEU A 118 2.31 8.86 11.06
C LEU A 118 1.76 9.50 12.34
N GLY A 119 2.67 10.00 13.18
CA GLY A 119 2.37 10.90 14.27
C GLY A 119 2.60 12.37 13.89
N TYR A 120 2.13 13.29 14.72
CA TYR A 120 2.39 14.73 14.59
C TYR A 120 2.86 15.32 15.92
N ARG A 121 3.69 16.38 15.88
CA ARG A 121 4.31 16.98 17.08
C ARG A 121 3.47 18.10 17.69
N VAL A 122 2.82 18.91 16.88
CA VAL A 122 2.06 20.06 17.37
C VAL A 122 0.58 19.72 17.39
N ASP A 123 0.04 19.53 18.59
CA ASP A 123 -1.37 19.81 18.87
C ASP A 123 -1.53 21.34 18.82
N GLU A 124 -2.49 21.83 18.06
CA GLU A 124 -2.85 23.24 17.88
C GLU A 124 -3.44 23.90 19.15
N ARG A 125 -2.93 23.55 20.34
CA ARG A 125 -3.30 24.11 21.65
C ARG A 125 -2.07 24.38 22.51
N ALA A 126 -1.13 25.18 22.02
CA ALA A 126 -0.16 25.90 22.86
C ALA A 126 0.51 27.05 22.10
N ALA A 127 -0.28 27.87 21.40
CA ALA A 127 0.11 29.27 21.22
C ALA A 127 -0.70 30.10 22.22
N ASP A 128 -0.38 29.94 23.50
CA ASP A 128 -0.69 30.97 24.50
C ASP A 128 0.60 31.72 24.83
N PRO A 129 0.86 32.85 24.18
CA PRO A 129 1.66 33.90 24.75
C PRO A 129 0.72 35.07 25.02
N VAL A 130 0.27 35.28 26.25
CA VAL A 130 0.68 36.42 27.09
C VAL A 130 0.16 36.19 28.51
N ALA A 131 1.09 35.80 29.39
CA ALA A 131 0.96 36.05 30.81
C ALA A 131 1.09 37.56 31.10
N GLY A 132 0.16 38.11 31.90
CA GLY A 132 0.44 39.25 32.78
C GLY A 132 -0.61 40.37 32.78
N PRO A 133 -1.29 40.65 33.91
CA PRO A 133 -2.16 41.81 34.03
C PRO A 133 -1.29 43.06 34.19
N LEU A 134 -1.51 44.08 33.36
CA LEU A 134 -1.03 45.43 33.64
C LEU A 134 -2.16 46.21 34.33
N ARG A 135 -1.82 46.76 35.49
CA ARG A 135 -2.62 47.67 36.30
C ARG A 135 -2.96 48.95 35.56
#